data_AF-A0A7G2K0K7-F1
#
_entry.id   AF-A0A7G2K0K7-F1
#
_cell.length_a   1.000
_cell.length_b   1.000
_cell.length_c   1.000
_cell.angle_alpha   90.00
_cell.angle_beta   90.00
_cell.angle_gamma   90.00
#
_symmetry.space_group_name_H-M   'P 1'
#
loop_
_entity.id
_entity.type
_entity.pdbx_description
1 polymer ?
#
loop_
_entity_poly.entity_id
_entity_poly.type
_entity_poly.pdbx_seq_one_letter_code
_entity_poly.pdbx_strand_id
1 'polypeptide(L)'
;GIPLLVVEGIEADDVIGTLALQASSLGKKVLISTGDKDMAQLVDDNIMLINTMNNSLLDREGVIEKYGIPPELIIDYLALMGDSADNIPGVAGVGEKTALGLLQGIGSMAEIYANLEKVAELPIKYRSCRRVSRCVSQSECSKVSITKWY
;
A
#
# COMPACT_ATOMS: atom_id res chain seq x y z
N GLY A 1 -14.95 20.86 23.52
CA GLY A 1 -14.77 19.42 23.22
C GLY A 1 -13.89 19.27 21.99
N ILE A 2 -13.46 18.05 21.68
CA ILE A 2 -12.76 17.75 20.42
C ILE A 2 -13.80 17.74 19.28
N PRO A 3 -13.55 18.40 18.13
CA PRO A 3 -14.46 18.36 16.99
C PRO A 3 -14.64 16.93 16.48
N LEU A 4 -15.89 16.53 16.25
CA LEU A 4 -16.24 15.28 15.59
C LEU A 4 -16.72 15.61 14.18
N LEU A 5 -16.10 15.00 13.17
CA LEU A 5 -16.52 15.09 11.79
C LEU A 5 -17.02 13.72 11.34
N VAL A 6 -18.21 13.68 10.76
CA VAL A 6 -18.79 12.47 10.16
C VAL A 6 -19.42 12.89 8.84
N VAL A 7 -19.14 12.13 7.79
CA VAL A 7 -19.72 12.33 6.47
C VAL A 7 -20.52 11.07 6.14
N GLU A 8 -21.81 11.24 5.85
CA GLU A 8 -22.71 10.11 5.60
C GLU A 8 -22.29 9.38 4.31
N GLY A 9 -22.12 8.06 4.42
CA GLY A 9 -21.76 7.19 3.28
C GLY A 9 -20.29 7.21 2.88
N ILE A 10 -19.41 7.83 3.68
CA ILE A 10 -17.95 7.88 3.44
C ILE A 10 -17.23 7.20 4.60
N GLU A 11 -16.17 6.45 4.30
CA GLU A 11 -15.39 5.76 5.32
C GLU A 11 -14.49 6.76 6.09
N ALA A 12 -14.11 6.39 7.32
CA ALA A 12 -13.40 7.32 8.19
C ALA A 12 -11.97 7.60 7.71
N ASP A 13 -11.34 6.59 7.14
CA ASP A 13 -10.05 6.64 6.47
C ASP A 13 -10.03 7.60 5.26
N ASP A 14 -11.09 7.64 4.45
CA ASP A 14 -11.22 8.60 3.35
C ASP A 14 -11.23 10.05 3.85
N VAL A 15 -12.00 10.29 4.91
CA VAL A 15 -12.09 11.61 5.55
C VAL A 15 -10.73 11.99 6.14
N ILE A 16 -10.08 11.06 6.85
CA ILE A 16 -8.76 11.27 7.45
C ILE A 16 -7.71 11.54 6.37
N GLY A 17 -7.66 10.71 5.33
CA GLY A 17 -6.72 10.83 4.22
C GLY A 17 -6.89 12.14 3.47
N THR A 18 -8.13 12.52 3.16
CA THR A 18 -8.44 13.79 2.51
C THR A 18 -7.95 14.98 3.34
N LEU A 19 -8.23 15.00 4.64
CA LEU A 19 -7.81 16.09 5.53
C LEU A 19 -6.30 16.11 5.75
N ALA A 20 -5.67 14.94 5.89
CA ALA A 20 -4.24 14.81 6.10
C ALA A 20 -3.45 15.33 4.88
N LEU A 21 -3.83 14.91 3.67
CA LEU A 21 -3.20 15.35 2.43
C LEU A 21 -3.41 16.86 2.20
N GLN A 22 -4.61 17.37 2.46
CA GLN A 22 -4.86 18.82 2.41
C GLN A 22 -3.97 19.58 3.40
N ALA A 23 -3.86 19.13 4.65
CA ALA A 23 -3.02 19.77 5.65
C ALA A 23 -1.53 19.69 5.28
N SER A 24 -1.05 18.55 4.77
CA SER A 24 0.32 18.38 4.29
C SER A 24 0.64 19.31 3.12
N SER A 25 -0.28 19.47 2.16
CA SER A 25 -0.13 20.39 1.02
C SER A 25 0.02 21.86 1.45
N LEU A 26 -0.48 22.20 2.65
CA LEU A 26 -0.33 23.50 3.29
C LEU A 26 0.93 23.59 4.18
N GLY A 27 1.81 22.58 4.15
CA GLY A 27 3.02 22.50 4.97
C GLY A 27 2.79 22.26 6.46
N LYS A 28 1.59 21.80 6.85
CA LYS A 28 1.28 21.53 8.26
C LYS A 28 1.67 20.10 8.63
N LYS A 29 2.32 19.94 9.79
CA LYS A 29 2.58 18.62 10.37
C LYS A 29 1.28 17.96 10.83
N VAL A 30 1.08 16.72 10.44
CA VAL A 30 -0.10 15.90 10.73
C VAL A 30 0.34 14.63 11.44
N LEU A 31 -0.35 14.30 12.53
CA LEU A 31 -0.17 13.04 13.24
C LEU A 31 -1.49 12.28 13.22
N ILE A 32 -1.52 11.12 12.59
CA ILE A 32 -2.70 10.27 12.49
C ILE A 32 -2.57 9.15 13.51
N SER A 33 -3.52 9.06 14.44
CA SER A 33 -3.57 7.97 15.42
C SER A 33 -4.35 6.79 14.84
N THR A 34 -3.64 5.76 14.38
CA THR A 34 -4.26 4.57 13.77
C THR A 34 -3.42 3.31 13.96
N GLY A 35 -4.10 2.16 14.05
CA GLY A 35 -3.49 0.84 13.96
C GLY A 35 -3.56 0.24 12.56
N ASP A 36 -4.24 0.93 11.63
CA ASP A 36 -4.43 0.51 10.26
C ASP A 36 -3.12 0.63 9.48
N LYS A 37 -2.77 -0.45 8.78
CA LYS A 37 -1.56 -0.51 7.96
C LYS A 37 -1.73 0.20 6.62
N ASP A 38 -2.97 0.36 6.15
CA ASP A 38 -3.27 0.95 4.85
C ASP A 38 -3.01 2.45 4.86
N MET A 39 -3.14 3.07 6.03
CA MET A 39 -2.78 4.47 6.29
C MET A 39 -1.28 4.75 6.10
N ALA A 40 -0.42 3.73 6.06
CA ALA A 40 1.01 3.92 5.79
C ALA A 40 1.28 4.54 4.41
N GLN A 41 0.34 4.42 3.47
CA GLN A 41 0.44 5.08 2.16
C GLN A 41 0.41 6.61 2.22
N LEU A 42 -0.17 7.19 3.29
CA LEU A 42 -0.32 8.63 3.46
C LEU A 42 0.94 9.30 4.03
N VAL A 43 1.92 8.51 4.49
CA VAL A 43 3.13 9.02 5.13
C VAL A 43 3.97 9.81 4.13
N ASP A 44 4.27 11.06 4.47
CA ASP A 44 5.11 11.96 3.70
C ASP A 44 6.00 12.79 4.65
N ASP A 45 6.62 13.86 4.14
CA ASP A 45 7.49 14.73 4.95
C ASP A 45 6.75 15.42 6.12
N ASN A 46 5.42 15.52 6.05
CA ASN A 46 4.58 16.21 7.04
C ASN A 46 3.61 15.28 7.78
N ILE A 47 3.29 14.10 7.26
CA ILE A 47 2.33 13.15 7.80
C ILE A 47 3.08 12.01 8.49
N MET A 48 2.78 11.78 9.76
CA MET A 48 3.28 10.65 10.54
C MET A 48 2.10 9.85 11.11
N LEU A 49 2.31 8.56 11.35
CA LEU A 49 1.33 7.71 12.03
C LEU A 49 1.79 7.41 13.46
N ILE A 50 0.84 7.32 14.39
CA ILE A 50 1.07 6.80 15.73
C ILE A 50 0.09 5.68 16.02
N ASN A 51 0.60 4.54 16.49
CA ASN A 51 -0.23 3.50 17.07
C ASN A 51 -0.11 3.57 18.60
N THR A 52 -1.16 4.03 19.26
CA THR A 52 -1.18 4.22 20.72
C THR A 52 -1.25 2.92 21.51
N MET A 53 -1.49 1.78 20.85
CA MET A 53 -1.52 0.46 21.52
C MET A 53 -0.11 -0.04 21.84
N ASN A 54 0.87 0.29 20.98
CA ASN A 54 2.26 -0.12 21.13
C ASN A 54 3.24 1.07 21.15
N ASN A 55 2.73 2.30 21.13
CA ASN A 55 3.48 3.56 21.02
C ASN A 55 4.46 3.60 19.82
N SER A 56 4.16 2.89 18.73
CA SER A 56 4.98 2.96 17.52
C SER A 56 4.65 4.22 16.74
N LEU A 57 5.68 5.03 16.45
CA LEU A 57 5.61 6.14 15.51
C LEU A 57 6.12 5.66 14.15
N LEU A 58 5.40 5.98 13.09
CA LEU A 58 5.74 5.61 11.72
C LEU A 58 5.89 6.88 10.89
N ASP A 59 7.13 7.23 10.59
CA ASP A 59 7.51 8.20 9.56
C ASP A 59 7.96 7.46 8.30
N ARG A 60 8.46 8.20 7.31
CA ARG A 60 8.91 7.61 6.05
C ARG A 60 9.97 6.52 6.26
N GLU A 61 10.93 6.76 7.14
CA GLU A 61 12.00 5.79 7.43
C GLU A 61 11.41 4.56 8.14
N GLY A 62 10.53 4.77 9.12
CA GLY A 62 9.82 3.69 9.80
C GLY A 62 8.94 2.84 8.87
N VAL A 63 8.33 3.44 7.84
CA VAL A 63 7.62 2.69 6.78
C VAL A 63 8.60 1.82 6.00
N ILE A 64 9.74 2.38 5.58
CA ILE A 64 10.76 1.64 4.83
C ILE A 64 11.36 0.51 5.67
N GLU A 65 11.63 0.73 6.95
CA GLU A 65 12.14 -0.32 7.86
C GLU A 65 11.12 -1.44 8.07
N LYS A 66 9.84 -1.07 8.24
CA LYS A 66 8.77 -2.03 8.53
C LYS A 66 8.37 -2.85 7.31
N TYR A 67 8.24 -2.22 6.15
CA TYR A 67 7.72 -2.85 4.93
C TYR A 67 8.81 -3.13 3.89
N GLY A 68 9.99 -2.54 3.99
CA GLY A 68 11.06 -2.68 2.98
C GLY A 68 10.84 -1.84 1.73
N ILE A 69 9.79 -1.02 1.68
CA ILE A 69 9.41 -0.18 0.54
C ILE A 69 8.96 1.19 1.05
N PRO A 70 9.07 2.24 0.22
CA PRO A 70 8.63 3.56 0.62
C PRO A 70 7.09 3.69 0.60
N PRO A 71 6.52 4.69 1.28
CA PRO A 71 5.06 4.90 1.40
C PRO A 71 4.30 4.85 0.07
N GLU A 72 4.90 5.35 -1.01
CA GLU A 72 4.25 5.43 -2.33
C GLU A 72 3.96 4.05 -2.95
N LEU A 73 4.64 3.00 -2.49
CA LEU A 73 4.47 1.63 -2.98
C LEU A 73 3.62 0.76 -2.05
N ILE A 74 3.12 1.29 -0.94
CA ILE A 74 2.33 0.51 0.04
C ILE A 74 1.05 -0.02 -0.60
N ILE A 75 0.35 0.80 -1.39
CA ILE A 75 -0.87 0.36 -2.07
C ILE A 75 -0.60 -0.77 -3.07
N ASP A 76 0.48 -0.67 -3.83
CA ASP A 76 0.90 -1.71 -4.79
C ASP A 76 1.29 -3.00 -4.07
N TYR A 77 1.94 -2.87 -2.91
CA TYR A 77 2.32 -4.01 -2.07
C TYR A 77 1.11 -4.76 -1.54
N LEU A 78 0.12 -4.02 -1.01
CA LEU A 78 -1.11 -4.60 -0.52
C LEU A 78 -1.96 -5.17 -1.66
N ALA A 79 -1.98 -4.55 -2.83
CA ALA A 79 -2.65 -5.08 -4.01
C ALA A 79 -2.01 -6.40 -4.50
N LEU A 80 -0.69 -6.52 -4.44
CA LEU A 80 0.04 -7.73 -4.80
C LEU A 80 -0.17 -8.87 -3.81
N MET A 81 -0.06 -8.58 -2.51
CA MET A 81 -0.18 -9.59 -1.44
C MET A 81 -1.63 -9.96 -1.14
N GLY A 82 -2.54 -8.99 -1.28
CA GLY A 82 -3.88 -9.03 -0.73
C GLY A 82 -3.92 -8.62 0.74
N ASP A 83 -5.15 -8.45 1.24
CA ASP A 83 -5.42 -8.17 2.63
C ASP A 83 -6.40 -9.17 3.22
N SER A 84 -5.94 -9.98 4.19
CA SER A 84 -6.83 -10.90 4.89
C SER A 84 -7.76 -10.22 5.89
N ALA A 85 -7.40 -9.04 6.41
CA ALA A 85 -8.27 -8.29 7.31
C ALA A 85 -9.54 -7.80 6.57
N ASP A 86 -9.35 -7.29 5.36
CA ASP A 86 -10.42 -6.71 4.53
C ASP A 86 -11.01 -7.67 3.49
N ASN A 87 -10.62 -8.95 3.56
CA ASN A 87 -11.00 -10.00 2.62
C ASN A 87 -10.68 -9.63 1.15
N ILE A 88 -9.57 -8.92 0.93
CA ILE A 88 -9.10 -8.51 -0.38
C ILE A 88 -8.14 -9.59 -0.89
N PRO A 89 -8.49 -10.35 -1.96
CA PRO A 89 -7.59 -11.33 -2.52
C PRO A 89 -6.45 -10.65 -3.29
N GLY A 90 -5.22 -11.06 -3.00
CA GLY A 90 -4.04 -10.65 -3.76
C GLY A 90 -3.81 -11.46 -5.02
N VAL A 91 -2.69 -11.20 -5.69
CA VAL A 91 -2.27 -11.95 -6.87
C VAL A 91 -1.87 -13.37 -6.46
N ALA A 92 -2.51 -14.37 -7.08
CA ALA A 92 -2.29 -15.77 -6.74
C ALA A 92 -0.80 -16.18 -6.84
N GLY A 93 -0.23 -16.64 -5.73
CA GLY A 93 1.16 -17.07 -5.66
C GLY A 93 2.17 -15.94 -5.47
N VAL A 94 1.70 -14.71 -5.22
CA VAL A 94 2.50 -13.57 -4.75
C VAL A 94 2.26 -13.44 -3.25
N GLY A 95 3.30 -13.67 -2.46
CA GLY A 95 3.31 -13.33 -1.03
C GLY A 95 4.29 -12.20 -0.75
N GLU A 96 4.41 -11.82 0.51
CA GLU A 96 5.28 -10.72 0.99
C GLU A 96 6.66 -10.67 0.30
N LYS A 97 7.45 -11.75 0.34
CA LYS A 97 8.79 -11.77 -0.25
C LYS A 97 8.81 -11.53 -1.76
N THR A 98 7.80 -12.03 -2.46
CA THR A 98 7.68 -11.86 -3.91
C THR A 98 7.23 -10.43 -4.23
N ALA A 99 6.25 -9.90 -3.50
CA ALA A 99 5.79 -8.53 -3.67
C ALA A 99 6.94 -7.53 -3.43
N LEU A 100 7.69 -7.69 -2.33
CA LEU A 100 8.86 -6.84 -2.06
C LEU A 100 9.93 -6.95 -3.14
N GLY A 101 10.27 -8.15 -3.59
CA GLY A 101 11.26 -8.34 -4.65
C GLY A 101 10.86 -7.68 -5.97
N LEU A 102 9.56 -7.69 -6.30
CA LEU A 102 9.04 -7.02 -7.49
C LEU A 102 9.09 -5.49 -7.34
N LEU A 103 8.61 -4.98 -6.20
CA LEU A 103 8.54 -3.54 -5.96
C LEU A 103 9.91 -2.88 -5.81
N GLN A 104 10.85 -3.55 -5.14
CA GLN A 104 12.23 -3.07 -5.02
C GLN A 104 13.02 -3.22 -6.33
N GLY A 105 12.70 -4.24 -7.14
CA GLY A 105 13.46 -4.57 -8.35
C GLY A 105 12.99 -3.85 -9.60
N ILE A 106 11.68 -3.61 -9.73
CA ILE A 106 11.07 -3.00 -10.92
C ILE A 106 10.45 -1.64 -10.58
N GLY A 107 9.82 -1.53 -9.41
CA GLY A 107 9.08 -0.35 -9.00
C GLY A 107 7.58 -0.64 -8.89
N SER A 108 6.74 0.31 -9.29
CA SER A 108 5.28 0.25 -9.13
C SER A 108 4.62 -0.92 -9.86
N MET A 109 3.37 -1.23 -9.48
CA MET A 109 2.53 -2.17 -10.24
C MET A 109 2.48 -1.81 -11.72
N ALA A 110 2.29 -0.52 -12.05
CA ALA A 110 2.26 -0.05 -13.44
C ALA A 110 3.56 -0.39 -14.20
N GLU A 111 4.71 -0.23 -13.55
CA GLU A 111 6.02 -0.57 -14.14
C GLU A 111 6.21 -2.08 -14.30
N ILE A 112 5.68 -2.88 -13.36
CA ILE A 112 5.66 -4.35 -13.44
C ILE A 112 4.83 -4.81 -14.64
N TYR A 113 3.65 -4.22 -14.86
CA TYR A 113 2.80 -4.50 -16.04
C TYR A 113 3.47 -4.07 -17.35
N ALA A 114 4.14 -2.92 -17.37
CA ALA A 114 4.84 -2.44 -18.54
C ALA A 114 6.09 -3.28 -18.88
N ASN A 115 6.67 -3.98 -17.90
CA ASN A 115 7.92 -4.74 -18.04
C ASN A 115 7.78 -6.20 -17.61
N LEU A 116 6.72 -6.89 -18.04
CA LEU A 116 6.47 -8.31 -17.70
C LEU A 116 7.64 -9.24 -18.07
N GLU A 117 8.46 -8.87 -19.05
CA GLU A 117 9.66 -9.63 -19.44
C GLU A 117 10.76 -9.54 -18.36
N LYS A 118 10.97 -8.36 -17.77
CA LYS A 118 11.95 -8.15 -16.68
C LYS A 118 11.57 -8.90 -15.41
N VAL A 119 10.27 -9.11 -15.17
CA VAL A 119 9.79 -9.94 -14.06
C VAL A 119 10.42 -11.33 -14.12
N ALA A 120 10.54 -11.91 -15.32
CA ALA A 120 11.12 -13.25 -15.51
C ALA A 120 12.64 -13.30 -15.31
N GLU A 121 13.33 -12.16 -15.37
CA GLU A 121 14.79 -12.05 -15.24
C GLU A 121 15.26 -11.81 -13.81
N LEU A 122 14.37 -11.33 -12.93
CA LEU A 122 14.71 -11.11 -11.53
C LEU A 122 15.14 -12.44 -10.87
N PRO A 123 16.18 -12.43 -10.01
CA PRO A 123 16.68 -13.62 -9.29
C PRO A 123 15.72 -14.05 -8.16
N ILE A 124 14.42 -13.94 -8.38
CA ILE A 124 13.37 -14.33 -7.45
C ILE A 124 13.15 -15.84 -7.64
N LYS A 125 13.73 -16.61 -6.71
CA LYS A 125 13.86 -18.08 -6.75
C LYS A 125 12.56 -18.85 -6.51
N TYR A 126 11.42 -18.35 -6.97
CA TYR A 126 10.11 -18.98 -6.76
C TYR A 126 9.59 -19.60 -8.07
N ARG A 127 9.10 -20.85 -7.99
CA ARG A 127 8.50 -21.63 -9.11
C ARG A 127 7.38 -20.88 -9.86
N SER A 128 6.91 -19.78 -9.30
CA SER A 128 5.81 -18.97 -9.79
C SER A 128 6.21 -17.84 -10.72
N CYS A 129 7.48 -17.50 -10.99
CA CYS A 129 7.80 -16.29 -11.77
C CYS A 129 7.12 -16.21 -13.16
N ARG A 130 7.13 -17.31 -13.95
CA ARG A 130 6.35 -17.41 -15.22
C ARG A 130 4.83 -17.47 -15.03
N ARG A 131 4.39 -17.87 -13.84
CA ARG A 131 2.98 -17.95 -13.47
C ARG A 131 2.49 -16.59 -12.96
N VAL A 132 3.34 -15.80 -12.30
CA VAL A 132 3.08 -14.44 -11.83
C VAL A 132 2.92 -13.53 -13.04
N SER A 133 3.82 -13.54 -14.02
CA SER A 133 3.60 -12.75 -15.25
C SER A 133 2.28 -13.12 -15.96
N ARG A 134 1.89 -14.40 -15.93
CA ARG A 134 0.59 -14.88 -16.44
C ARG A 134 -0.60 -14.50 -15.55
N CYS A 135 -0.45 -14.51 -14.23
CA CYS A 135 -1.51 -14.16 -13.27
C CYS A 135 -1.73 -12.64 -13.24
N VAL A 136 -0.64 -11.87 -13.28
CA VAL A 136 -0.61 -10.41 -13.42
C VAL A 136 -1.30 -10.03 -14.75
N SER A 137 -0.91 -10.61 -15.88
CA SER A 137 -1.64 -10.38 -17.15
C SER A 137 -3.09 -10.86 -17.14
N GLN A 138 -3.45 -11.93 -16.40
CA GLN A 138 -4.84 -12.37 -16.25
C GLN A 138 -5.67 -11.50 -15.31
N SER A 139 -5.06 -10.80 -14.35
CA SER A 139 -5.79 -9.87 -13.47
C SER A 139 -6.32 -8.63 -14.20
N GLU A 140 -5.90 -8.33 -15.44
CA GLU A 140 -6.64 -7.38 -16.30
C GLU A 140 -8.09 -7.84 -16.59
N CYS A 141 -8.36 -9.15 -16.54
CA CYS A 141 -9.66 -9.73 -16.84
C CYS A 141 -10.57 -9.84 -15.61
N SER A 142 -10.00 -9.72 -14.41
CA SER A 142 -10.74 -9.60 -13.16
C SER A 142 -10.58 -8.18 -12.68
N LYS A 143 -11.56 -7.32 -12.92
CA LYS A 143 -11.68 -6.04 -12.19
C LYS A 143 -11.83 -6.35 -10.70
N VAL A 144 -10.73 -6.71 -10.04
CA VAL A 144 -10.59 -6.63 -8.60
C VAL A 144 -10.54 -5.14 -8.36
N SER A 145 -11.69 -4.62 -7.96
CA SER A 145 -11.96 -3.22 -7.68
C SER A 145 -10.78 -2.58 -6.94
N ILE A 146 -9.99 -1.80 -7.68
CA ILE A 146 -9.15 -0.71 -7.17
C ILE A 146 -10.01 0.32 -6.40
N THR A 147 -11.33 0.25 -6.51
CA THR A 147 -12.33 1.05 -5.76
C THR A 147 -12.61 0.50 -4.35
N LYS A 148 -11.69 -0.22 -3.72
CA LYS A 148 -11.74 -0.52 -2.28
C LYS A 148 -10.51 0.00 -1.54
N TRP A 149 -9.70 0.78 -2.25
CA TRP A 149 -8.60 1.60 -1.72
C TRP A 149 -8.99 3.09 -1.73
N TYR A 150 -10.29 3.38 -1.88
CA TYR A 150 -11.01 4.65 -1.89
C TYR A 150 -12.50 4.37 -1.65
#